data_AF-A0A7J4T2N8-F1
#
_entry.id   AF-A0A7J4T2N8-F1
#
_cell.length_a   1.000
_cell.length_b   1.000
_cell.length_c   1.000
_cell.angle_alpha   90.00
_cell.angle_beta   90.00
_cell.angle_gamma   90.00
#
_symmetry.space_group_name_H-M   'P 1'
#
loop_
_entity.id
_entity.type
_entity.pdbx_description
1 polymer ?
#
loop_
_entity_poly.entity_id
_entity_poly.type
_entity_poly.pdbx_seq_one_letter_code
_entity_poly.pdbx_strand_id
1 'polypeptide(L)'
;MAGGRYLDATQARDIEEELFATRRQQASRHMPVSLPRQNFWEMVGKLLADIDSNIQDMIMNGITGLRLQNEQKRQANIRRIASELSRKRLVTMMQYLATQSLRIDAQMGTSQDLPPMDWQRHDPAEKAFYNGIVTQMDRFKKTVDWESMQKGILGEGLSAKRKHSPGTTQLDSFIESPEGLTGQMPPELVIEDNEPVIEVEDSQYDEEDRMYNEEWPDIDEYVKSDLAEDVNKAITVAKPPISNKTDDEKHMAAMELAPSKTKTSKITEFAEAIPEEIEDSQEPKEDGMIRIKILQSLPDAVMLGDGVELILEQ
;
A
#
# COMPACT_ATOMS: atom_id res chain seq x y z
N MET A 1 33.73 -10.51 -0.98
CA MET A 1 33.05 -10.75 -2.28
C MET A 1 32.95 -9.42 -3.03
N ALA A 2 33.95 -9.06 -3.85
CA ALA A 2 34.08 -7.73 -4.48
C ALA A 2 34.03 -7.81 -6.02
N GLY A 3 33.12 -8.61 -6.58
CA GLY A 3 33.10 -8.97 -8.01
C GLY A 3 32.00 -8.32 -8.85
N GLY A 4 31.24 -7.34 -8.34
CA GLY A 4 30.03 -6.84 -9.02
C GLY A 4 29.88 -5.32 -9.07
N ARG A 5 30.99 -4.56 -8.99
CA ARG A 5 30.95 -3.10 -8.86
C ARG A 5 31.01 -2.33 -10.19
N TYR A 6 31.50 -2.94 -11.26
CA TYR A 6 31.72 -2.27 -12.54
C TYR A 6 30.87 -2.96 -13.63
N LEU A 7 30.16 -2.13 -14.40
CA LEU A 7 29.40 -2.58 -15.56
C LEU A 7 30.34 -2.62 -16.77
N ASP A 8 30.10 -3.54 -17.71
CA ASP A 8 30.81 -3.47 -18.99
C ASP A 8 30.39 -2.21 -19.77
N ALA A 9 31.30 -1.65 -20.57
CA ALA A 9 31.05 -0.41 -21.31
C ALA A 9 29.88 -0.54 -22.30
N THR A 10 29.64 -1.75 -22.83
CA THR A 10 28.47 -2.03 -23.69
C THR A 10 27.19 -2.04 -22.86
N GLN A 11 27.19 -2.77 -21.73
CA GLN A 11 26.06 -2.84 -20.81
C GLN A 11 25.68 -1.46 -20.25
N ALA A 12 26.67 -0.62 -19.93
CA ALA A 12 26.43 0.73 -19.44
C ALA A 12 25.67 1.62 -20.46
N ARG A 13 25.98 1.46 -21.75
CA ARG A 13 25.26 2.16 -22.83
C ARG A 13 23.86 1.60 -23.04
N ASP A 14 23.71 0.28 -23.01
CA ASP A 14 22.41 -0.36 -23.16
C ASP A 14 21.44 0.07 -22.05
N ILE A 15 21.91 0.13 -20.79
CA ILE A 15 21.11 0.59 -19.65
C ILE A 15 20.72 2.07 -19.79
N GLU A 16 21.63 2.91 -20.29
CA GLU A 16 21.35 4.32 -20.56
C GLU A 16 20.28 4.48 -21.65
N GLU A 17 20.37 3.71 -22.73
CA GLU A 17 19.36 3.71 -23.80
C GLU A 17 18.00 3.20 -23.30
N GLU A 18 18.00 2.11 -22.52
CA GLU A 18 16.79 1.59 -21.85
C GLU A 18 16.15 2.65 -20.95
N LEU A 19 16.93 3.42 -20.19
CA LEU A 19 16.45 4.52 -19.35
C LEU A 19 15.78 5.64 -20.19
N PHE A 20 16.37 6.02 -21.32
CA PHE A 20 15.79 7.04 -22.19
C PHE A 20 14.53 6.54 -22.92
N ALA A 21 14.55 5.29 -23.38
CA ALA A 21 13.40 4.66 -24.02
C ALA A 21 12.21 4.57 -23.04
N THR A 22 12.44 4.10 -21.81
CA THR A 22 11.40 4.00 -20.78
C THR A 22 10.86 5.37 -20.37
N ARG A 23 11.70 6.40 -20.22
CA ARG A 23 11.24 7.79 -20.01
C ARG A 23 10.33 8.26 -21.13
N ARG A 24 10.71 8.04 -22.38
CA ARG A 24 9.91 8.47 -23.54
C ARG A 24 8.56 7.77 -23.57
N GLN A 25 8.53 6.47 -23.29
CA GLN A 25 7.29 5.69 -23.21
C GLN A 25 6.39 6.19 -22.07
N GLN A 26 6.96 6.41 -20.89
CA GLN A 26 6.23 6.88 -19.71
C GLN A 26 5.66 8.29 -19.89
N ALA A 27 6.34 9.18 -20.61
CA ALA A 27 5.89 10.55 -20.82
C ALA A 27 4.50 10.62 -21.50
N SER A 28 4.21 9.66 -22.38
CA SER A 28 2.94 9.60 -23.13
C SER A 28 1.80 8.88 -22.41
N ARG A 29 2.08 8.15 -21.32
CA ARG A 29 1.12 7.22 -20.69
C ARG A 29 0.71 7.68 -19.29
N HIS A 30 -0.57 7.43 -18.98
CA HIS A 30 -1.15 7.63 -17.64
C HIS A 30 -1.11 6.38 -16.76
N MET A 31 -0.72 5.23 -17.34
CA MET A 31 -0.44 4.00 -16.60
C MET A 31 1.07 3.77 -16.50
N PRO A 32 1.57 3.22 -15.38
CA PRO A 32 2.96 2.78 -15.23
C PRO A 32 3.39 1.87 -16.39
N VAL A 33 4.46 2.24 -17.08
CA VAL A 33 5.06 1.41 -18.13
C VAL A 33 5.78 0.23 -17.51
N SER A 34 5.66 -0.95 -18.12
CA SER A 34 6.44 -2.13 -17.75
C SER A 34 7.93 -1.87 -17.92
N LEU A 35 8.75 -2.18 -16.91
CA LEU A 35 10.19 -2.05 -17.05
C LEU A 35 10.75 -3.18 -17.94
N PRO A 36 11.83 -2.91 -18.69
CA PRO A 36 12.50 -3.96 -19.47
C PRO A 36 13.16 -5.01 -18.58
N ARG A 37 13.52 -4.65 -17.34
CA ARG A 37 14.23 -5.50 -16.37
C ARG A 37 13.61 -5.35 -14.98
N GLN A 38 13.68 -6.42 -14.19
CA GLN A 38 13.22 -6.41 -12.79
C GLN A 38 14.17 -5.66 -11.85
N ASN A 39 15.48 -5.65 -12.13
CA ASN A 39 16.49 -4.93 -11.32
C ASN A 39 16.86 -3.59 -11.95
N PHE A 40 15.89 -2.90 -12.56
CA PHE A 40 16.17 -1.70 -13.37
C PHE A 40 16.83 -0.59 -12.54
N TRP A 41 16.30 -0.29 -11.36
CA TRP A 41 16.82 0.79 -10.52
C TRP A 41 18.21 0.46 -9.96
N GLU A 42 18.47 -0.80 -9.64
CA GLU A 42 19.80 -1.26 -9.20
C GLU A 42 20.84 -1.06 -10.32
N MET A 43 20.50 -1.39 -11.57
CA MET A 43 21.39 -1.23 -12.71
C MET A 43 21.64 0.25 -13.06
N VAL A 44 20.62 1.11 -12.96
CA VAL A 44 20.78 2.56 -13.08
C VAL A 44 21.67 3.12 -11.97
N GLY A 45 21.54 2.60 -10.75
CA GLY A 45 22.44 2.94 -9.64
C GLY A 45 23.89 2.54 -9.90
N LYS A 46 24.11 1.32 -10.42
CA LYS A 46 25.45 0.84 -10.83
C LYS A 46 26.03 1.68 -11.96
N LEU A 47 25.22 2.09 -12.94
CA LEU A 47 25.65 2.99 -14.03
C LEU A 47 26.12 4.33 -13.48
N LEU A 48 25.37 4.94 -12.57
CA LEU A 48 25.77 6.20 -11.94
C LEU A 48 27.06 6.06 -11.14
N ALA A 49 27.21 4.96 -10.38
CA ALA A 49 28.42 4.68 -9.62
C ALA A 49 29.65 4.46 -10.52
N ASP A 50 29.48 3.81 -11.67
CA ASP A 50 30.55 3.62 -12.66
C ASP A 50 31.01 4.96 -13.27
N ILE A 51 30.05 5.84 -13.60
CA ILE A 51 30.34 7.20 -14.07
C ILE A 51 31.02 8.04 -12.98
N ASP A 52 30.55 7.95 -11.74
CA ASP A 52 31.18 8.61 -10.57
C ASP A 52 32.64 8.13 -10.41
N SER A 53 32.91 6.83 -10.53
CA SER A 53 34.26 6.27 -10.46
C SER A 53 35.15 6.79 -11.60
N ASN A 54 34.64 6.81 -12.84
CA ASN A 54 35.39 7.32 -13.99
C ASN A 54 35.70 8.83 -13.85
N ILE A 55 34.74 9.62 -13.33
CA ILE A 55 34.98 11.04 -13.01
C ILE A 55 36.07 11.18 -11.94
N GLN A 56 36.02 10.39 -10.87
CA GLN A 56 37.04 10.39 -9.83
C GLN A 56 38.41 9.99 -10.38
N ASP A 57 38.49 8.94 -11.19
CA ASP A 57 39.73 8.48 -11.82
C ASP A 57 40.32 9.56 -12.73
N MET A 58 39.49 10.26 -13.51
CA MET A 58 39.98 11.38 -14.34
C MET A 58 40.51 12.53 -13.49
N ILE A 59 39.89 12.84 -12.36
CA ILE A 59 40.36 13.87 -11.42
C ILE A 59 41.70 13.45 -10.80
N MET A 60 41.81 12.20 -10.33
CA MET A 60 43.03 11.66 -9.72
C MET A 60 44.20 11.60 -10.71
N ASN A 61 43.91 11.27 -11.98
CA ASN A 61 44.91 11.23 -13.05
C ASN A 61 45.24 12.62 -13.63
N GLY A 62 44.67 13.70 -13.07
CA GLY A 62 44.91 15.08 -13.51
C GLY A 62 44.37 15.39 -14.91
N ILE A 63 43.46 14.56 -15.43
CA ILE A 63 42.80 14.78 -16.72
C ILE A 63 41.73 15.85 -16.51
N THR A 64 42.12 17.11 -16.70
CA THR A 64 41.22 18.26 -16.62
C THR A 64 40.91 18.75 -18.04
N GLY A 65 39.64 19.04 -18.34
CA GLY A 65 39.23 19.55 -19.66
C GLY A 65 37.86 19.06 -20.13
N LEU A 66 37.66 19.11 -21.45
CA LEU A 66 36.37 18.82 -22.11
C LEU A 66 35.83 17.41 -21.80
N ARG A 67 36.71 16.41 -21.68
CA ARG A 67 36.32 15.03 -21.36
C ARG A 67 35.67 14.92 -19.98
N LEU A 68 36.27 15.54 -18.96
CA LEU A 68 35.71 15.60 -17.60
C LEU A 68 34.37 16.33 -17.60
N GLN A 69 34.29 17.47 -18.28
CA GLN A 69 33.05 18.23 -18.37
C GLN A 69 31.94 17.44 -19.08
N ASN A 70 32.27 16.67 -20.12
CA ASN A 70 31.31 15.84 -20.84
C ASN A 70 30.77 14.71 -19.95
N GLU A 71 31.63 14.01 -19.19
CA GLU A 71 31.17 12.99 -18.25
C GLU A 71 30.34 13.58 -17.11
N GLN A 72 30.71 14.74 -16.58
CA GLN A 72 29.91 15.45 -15.56
C GLN A 72 28.53 15.87 -16.12
N LYS A 73 28.47 16.38 -17.35
CA LYS A 73 27.20 16.71 -18.02
C LYS A 73 26.36 15.46 -18.25
N ARG A 74 26.97 14.37 -18.70
CA ARG A 74 26.30 13.08 -18.90
C ARG A 74 25.71 12.56 -17.58
N GLN A 75 26.49 12.59 -16.51
CA GLN A 75 26.04 12.21 -15.18
C GLN A 75 24.85 13.04 -14.69
N ALA A 76 24.93 14.37 -14.79
CA ALA A 76 23.86 15.27 -14.38
C ALA A 76 22.57 15.00 -15.17
N ASN A 77 22.69 14.75 -16.47
CA ASN A 77 21.57 14.40 -17.33
C ASN A 77 20.91 13.07 -16.92
N ILE A 78 21.71 12.01 -16.71
CA ILE A 78 21.20 10.70 -16.27
C ILE A 78 20.50 10.82 -14.91
N ARG A 79 21.11 11.53 -13.94
CA ARG A 79 20.48 11.78 -12.62
C ARG A 79 19.12 12.48 -12.78
N ARG A 80 19.07 13.56 -13.56
CA ARG A 80 17.84 14.31 -13.82
C ARG A 80 16.77 13.41 -14.44
N ILE A 81 17.13 12.65 -15.45
CA ILE A 81 16.21 11.76 -16.17
C ILE A 81 15.69 10.64 -15.27
N ALA A 82 16.55 10.05 -14.45
CA ALA A 82 16.14 9.05 -13.47
C ALA A 82 15.14 9.62 -12.45
N SER A 83 15.38 10.83 -11.94
CA SER A 83 14.46 11.51 -11.02
C SER A 83 13.13 11.90 -11.67
N GLU A 84 13.15 12.36 -12.91
CA GLU A 84 11.93 12.68 -13.65
C GLU A 84 11.10 11.41 -13.94
N LEU A 85 11.78 10.32 -14.35
CA LEU A 85 11.14 9.03 -14.60
C LEU A 85 10.52 8.48 -13.31
N SER A 86 11.26 8.42 -12.20
CA SER A 86 10.75 7.90 -10.94
C SER A 86 9.55 8.71 -10.46
N ARG A 87 9.63 10.05 -10.48
CA ARG A 87 8.51 10.94 -10.14
C ARG A 87 7.28 10.63 -10.98
N LYS A 88 7.41 10.57 -12.31
CA LYS A 88 6.27 10.33 -13.19
C LYS A 88 5.67 8.94 -12.95
N ARG A 89 6.49 7.91 -12.75
CA ARG A 89 6.04 6.55 -12.45
C ARG A 89 5.25 6.49 -11.15
N LEU A 90 5.77 7.06 -10.06
CA LEU A 90 5.07 7.09 -8.77
C LEU A 90 3.74 7.84 -8.85
N VAL A 91 3.70 8.98 -9.54
CA VAL A 91 2.44 9.72 -9.78
C VAL A 91 1.45 8.87 -10.56
N THR A 92 1.87 8.19 -11.62
CA THR A 92 0.97 7.30 -12.39
C THR A 92 0.51 6.09 -11.59
N MET A 93 1.34 5.52 -10.71
CA MET A 93 0.95 4.42 -9.82
C MET A 93 -0.11 4.88 -8.83
N MET A 94 0.08 6.06 -8.23
CA MET A 94 -0.89 6.66 -7.32
C MET A 94 -2.20 6.99 -8.03
N GLN A 95 -2.14 7.58 -9.23
CA GLN A 95 -3.32 7.87 -10.03
C GLN A 95 -4.08 6.59 -10.40
N TYR A 96 -3.36 5.54 -10.83
CA TYR A 96 -3.93 4.23 -11.13
C TYR A 96 -4.63 3.65 -9.90
N LEU A 97 -3.95 3.65 -8.74
CA LEU A 97 -4.53 3.14 -7.50
C LEU A 97 -5.75 3.95 -7.07
N ALA A 98 -5.69 5.27 -7.08
CA ALA A 98 -6.82 6.12 -6.69
C ALA A 98 -8.03 5.90 -7.63
N THR A 99 -7.78 5.77 -8.93
CA THR A 99 -8.83 5.49 -9.92
C THR A 99 -9.41 4.08 -9.74
N GLN A 100 -8.58 3.11 -9.35
CA GLN A 100 -9.00 1.74 -9.09
C GLN A 100 -9.76 1.62 -7.76
N SER A 101 -9.30 2.31 -6.71
CA SER A 101 -9.79 2.13 -5.35
C SER A 101 -11.03 2.96 -5.03
N LEU A 102 -11.15 4.17 -5.58
CA LEU A 102 -12.25 5.11 -5.31
C LEU A 102 -13.34 5.07 -6.37
N ARG A 103 -13.31 4.09 -7.28
CA ARG A 103 -14.40 3.89 -8.23
C ARG A 103 -15.67 3.50 -7.48
N ILE A 104 -16.81 4.01 -7.94
CA ILE A 104 -18.13 3.66 -7.40
C ILE A 104 -18.54 2.33 -8.03
N ASP A 105 -18.83 1.34 -7.20
CA ASP A 105 -19.33 0.01 -7.61
C ASP A 105 -20.82 0.05 -8.00
N ALA A 106 -21.26 1.14 -8.65
CA ALA A 106 -22.67 1.39 -8.97
C ALA A 106 -23.14 0.61 -10.20
N GLN A 107 -22.28 -0.12 -10.89
CA GLN A 107 -22.59 -0.84 -12.12
C GLN A 107 -22.18 -2.31 -11.96
N MET A 108 -22.87 -2.99 -11.05
CA MET A 108 -22.84 -4.44 -10.88
C MET A 108 -23.35 -5.11 -12.17
N GLY A 109 -22.49 -5.24 -13.18
CA GLY A 109 -22.83 -5.78 -14.50
C GLY A 109 -21.91 -5.37 -15.66
N THR A 110 -21.19 -4.27 -15.54
CA THR A 110 -20.14 -3.86 -16.51
C THR A 110 -18.87 -3.52 -15.76
N SER A 111 -18.19 -4.56 -15.28
CA SER A 111 -16.85 -4.47 -14.71
C SER A 111 -15.86 -4.07 -15.81
N GLN A 112 -15.83 -2.77 -16.15
CA GLN A 112 -14.66 -2.18 -16.82
C GLN A 112 -13.53 -2.04 -15.80
N ASP A 113 -13.15 -3.14 -15.16
CA ASP A 113 -12.02 -3.14 -14.25
C ASP A 113 -10.79 -2.70 -15.06
N LEU A 114 -10.06 -1.71 -14.55
CA LEU A 114 -8.79 -1.37 -15.19
C LEU A 114 -7.94 -2.65 -15.22
N PRO A 115 -7.24 -2.92 -16.33
CA PRO A 115 -6.41 -4.11 -16.43
C PRO A 115 -5.49 -4.23 -15.21
N PRO A 116 -5.47 -5.40 -14.53
CA PRO A 116 -4.63 -5.58 -13.37
C PRO A 116 -3.18 -5.30 -13.74
N MET A 117 -2.46 -4.64 -12.83
CA MET A 117 -1.06 -4.27 -13.05
C MET A 117 -0.17 -5.52 -13.06
N ASP A 118 0.61 -5.71 -14.13
CA ASP A 118 1.54 -6.84 -14.29
C ASP A 118 2.81 -6.65 -13.43
N TRP A 119 2.71 -6.90 -12.12
CA TRP A 119 3.79 -6.71 -11.15
C TRP A 119 5.08 -7.49 -11.45
N GLN A 120 5.02 -8.55 -12.25
CA GLN A 120 6.19 -9.34 -12.63
C GLN A 120 7.20 -8.54 -13.48
N ARG A 121 6.75 -7.47 -14.16
CA ARG A 121 7.60 -6.60 -14.98
C ARG A 121 8.00 -5.30 -14.29
N HIS A 122 7.74 -5.19 -12.98
CA HIS A 122 8.09 -4.03 -12.18
C HIS A 122 9.24 -4.36 -11.22
N ASP A 123 9.90 -3.31 -10.74
CA ASP A 123 10.99 -3.43 -9.78
C ASP A 123 10.44 -3.76 -8.37
N PRO A 124 11.10 -4.63 -7.59
CA PRO A 124 10.66 -4.97 -6.25
C PRO A 124 10.49 -3.76 -5.32
N ALA A 125 11.30 -2.71 -5.48
CA ALA A 125 11.21 -1.50 -4.66
C ALA A 125 9.92 -0.72 -4.96
N GLU A 126 9.51 -0.65 -6.23
CA GLU A 126 8.25 0.00 -6.62
C GLU A 126 7.03 -0.80 -6.10
N LYS A 127 7.11 -2.13 -6.14
CA LYS A 127 6.06 -3.01 -5.59
C LYS A 127 5.88 -2.79 -4.09
N ALA A 128 6.97 -2.69 -3.33
CA ALA A 128 6.91 -2.41 -1.89
C ALA A 128 6.26 -1.04 -1.61
N PHE A 129 6.63 -0.01 -2.38
CA PHE A 129 6.01 1.31 -2.28
C PHE A 129 4.51 1.27 -2.60
N TYR A 130 4.11 0.57 -3.67
CA TYR A 130 2.70 0.43 -4.04
C TYR A 130 1.87 -0.24 -2.95
N ASN A 131 2.36 -1.35 -2.38
CA ASN A 131 1.68 -2.01 -1.25
C ASN A 131 1.52 -1.07 -0.05
N GLY A 132 2.50 -0.20 0.18
CA GLY A 132 2.42 0.88 1.16
C GLY A 132 1.27 1.84 0.87
N ILE A 133 1.14 2.33 -0.37
CA ILE A 133 0.04 3.24 -0.75
C ILE A 133 -1.31 2.53 -0.66
N VAL A 134 -1.43 1.27 -1.08
CA VAL A 134 -2.66 0.47 -0.94
C VAL A 134 -3.10 0.44 0.52
N THR A 135 -2.18 0.12 1.43
CA THR A 135 -2.48 0.11 2.87
C THR A 135 -2.93 1.48 3.38
N GLN A 136 -2.31 2.57 2.92
CA GLN A 136 -2.72 3.93 3.30
C GLN A 136 -4.08 4.31 2.70
N MET A 137 -4.38 3.87 1.49
CA MET A 137 -5.67 4.07 0.84
C MET A 137 -6.78 3.34 1.60
N ASP A 138 -6.53 2.12 2.06
CA ASP A 138 -7.50 1.36 2.86
C ASP A 138 -7.73 2.00 4.23
N ARG A 139 -6.68 2.54 4.85
CA ARG A 139 -6.82 3.36 6.07
C ARG A 139 -7.67 4.60 5.79
N PHE A 140 -7.40 5.32 4.70
CA PHE A 140 -8.19 6.48 4.30
C PHE A 140 -9.67 6.12 4.11
N LYS A 141 -9.97 5.03 3.39
CA LYS A 141 -11.34 4.54 3.19
C LYS A 141 -12.06 4.26 4.51
N LYS A 142 -11.38 3.63 5.47
CA LYS A 142 -11.93 3.35 6.80
C LYS A 142 -12.14 4.62 7.61
N THR A 143 -11.23 5.58 7.56
CA THR A 143 -11.36 6.83 8.34
C THR A 143 -12.48 7.75 7.84
N VAL A 144 -12.80 7.67 6.55
CA VAL A 144 -13.84 8.49 5.91
C VAL A 144 -15.18 7.73 5.81
N ASP A 145 -15.24 6.49 6.30
CA ASP A 145 -16.37 5.57 6.10
C ASP A 145 -16.83 5.55 4.63
N TRP A 146 -15.86 5.43 3.73
CA TRP A 146 -16.06 5.51 2.28
C TRP A 146 -17.12 4.52 1.77
N GLU A 147 -17.19 3.33 2.37
CA GLU A 147 -18.17 2.30 2.02
C GLU A 147 -19.61 2.73 2.37
N SER A 148 -19.81 3.36 3.54
CA SER A 148 -21.09 3.94 3.92
C SER A 148 -21.48 5.07 2.96
N MET A 149 -20.52 5.92 2.59
CA MET A 149 -20.75 7.02 1.64
C MET A 149 -21.10 6.53 0.23
N GLN A 150 -20.51 5.42 -0.25
CA GLN A 150 -20.81 4.87 -1.56
C GLN A 150 -22.08 4.02 -1.60
N LYS A 151 -22.36 3.24 -0.54
CA LYS A 151 -23.51 2.31 -0.49
C LYS A 151 -24.77 2.95 0.14
N GLY A 152 -24.64 4.14 0.73
CA GLY A 152 -25.74 4.86 1.39
C GLY A 152 -26.37 4.05 2.53
N ILE A 153 -27.66 4.32 2.82
CA ILE A 153 -28.47 3.62 3.83
C ILE A 153 -28.55 2.10 3.62
N LEU A 154 -28.35 1.61 2.38
CA LEU A 154 -28.24 0.17 2.12
C LEU A 154 -27.01 -0.47 2.79
N GLY A 155 -25.94 0.29 3.01
CA GLY A 155 -24.74 -0.13 3.72
C GLY A 155 -24.89 -0.11 5.25
N GLU A 156 -25.79 0.72 5.80
CA GLU A 156 -26.03 0.78 7.25
C GLU A 156 -26.68 -0.50 7.79
N GLY A 157 -27.57 -1.12 6.99
CA GLY A 157 -28.14 -2.44 7.31
C GLY A 157 -27.14 -3.61 7.21
N LEU A 158 -25.97 -3.37 6.60
CA LEU A 158 -24.87 -4.34 6.44
C LEU A 158 -23.70 -4.05 7.38
N SER A 159 -23.70 -2.94 8.12
CA SER A 159 -22.79 -2.78 9.26
C SER A 159 -23.04 -3.96 10.16
N ALA A 160 -22.10 -4.91 10.14
CA ALA A 160 -22.28 -6.25 10.67
C ALA A 160 -22.96 -6.15 12.02
N LYS A 161 -24.22 -6.63 12.12
CA LYS A 161 -24.95 -6.73 13.39
C LYS A 161 -23.93 -7.24 14.40
N ARG A 162 -23.64 -6.44 15.44
CA ARG A 162 -22.56 -6.72 16.38
C ARG A 162 -22.77 -8.14 16.86
N LYS A 163 -21.89 -9.05 16.45
CA LYS A 163 -22.04 -10.44 16.77
C LYS A 163 -21.65 -10.62 18.23
N HIS A 164 -22.50 -11.30 18.98
CA HIS A 164 -22.32 -11.46 20.42
C HIS A 164 -21.87 -12.90 20.72
N SER A 165 -21.10 -13.07 21.79
CA SER A 165 -20.68 -14.40 22.25
C SER A 165 -21.88 -15.21 22.74
N PRO A 166 -21.85 -16.55 22.63
CA PRO A 166 -22.85 -17.41 23.24
C PRO A 166 -23.07 -17.07 24.72
N GLY A 167 -24.32 -17.03 25.16
CA GLY A 167 -24.69 -16.68 26.54
C GLY A 167 -24.92 -15.19 26.81
N THR A 168 -24.79 -14.31 25.82
CA THR A 168 -25.25 -12.91 25.96
C THR A 168 -26.76 -12.84 25.87
N THR A 169 -27.43 -12.45 26.96
CA THR A 169 -28.87 -12.16 26.97
C THR A 169 -29.13 -10.66 27.01
N GLN A 170 -30.30 -10.24 26.53
CA GLN A 170 -30.71 -8.84 26.60
C GLN A 170 -31.27 -8.52 27.99
N LEU A 171 -31.17 -7.26 28.43
CA LEU A 171 -31.74 -6.83 29.72
C LEU A 171 -33.25 -7.05 29.80
N ASP A 172 -33.94 -7.03 28.66
CA ASP A 172 -35.38 -7.30 28.54
C ASP A 172 -35.75 -8.75 28.87
N SER A 173 -34.81 -9.71 28.81
CA SER A 173 -35.09 -11.11 29.18
C SER A 173 -35.27 -11.31 30.69
N PHE A 174 -34.93 -10.32 31.50
CA PHE A 174 -35.03 -10.39 32.97
C PHE A 174 -36.32 -9.78 33.52
N ILE A 175 -37.25 -9.36 32.65
CA ILE A 175 -38.51 -8.72 33.02
C ILE A 175 -39.67 -9.58 32.50
N GLU A 176 -40.60 -9.95 33.37
CA GLU A 176 -41.78 -10.76 33.01
C GLU A 176 -42.84 -9.98 32.22
N SER A 177 -42.76 -8.64 32.23
CA SER A 177 -43.66 -7.77 31.47
C SER A 177 -43.45 -7.94 29.96
N PRO A 178 -44.51 -8.26 29.19
CA PRO A 178 -44.40 -8.52 27.74
C PRO A 178 -44.01 -7.29 26.91
N GLU A 179 -43.99 -6.10 27.50
CA GLU A 179 -43.60 -4.84 26.86
C GLU A 179 -42.09 -4.51 27.00
N GLY A 180 -41.31 -5.33 27.71
CA GLY A 180 -39.88 -5.10 27.93
C GLY A 180 -39.57 -3.87 28.80
N LEU A 181 -38.29 -3.56 29.02
CA LEU A 181 -37.82 -2.43 29.83
C LEU A 181 -38.18 -1.08 29.19
N THR A 182 -38.31 -1.05 27.86
CA THR A 182 -38.44 0.19 27.06
C THR A 182 -39.80 0.35 26.38
N GLY A 183 -40.75 -0.58 26.56
CA GLY A 183 -42.03 -0.57 25.85
C GLY A 183 -41.92 -0.90 24.35
N GLN A 184 -40.73 -1.28 23.90
CA GLN A 184 -40.43 -1.67 22.51
C GLN A 184 -39.86 -3.07 22.49
N MET A 185 -40.13 -3.79 21.39
CA MET A 185 -39.58 -5.12 21.19
C MET A 185 -38.04 -5.05 21.12
N PRO A 186 -37.32 -5.91 21.85
CA PRO A 186 -35.86 -5.89 21.85
C PRO A 186 -35.28 -6.12 20.45
N PRO A 187 -34.19 -5.45 20.05
CA PRO A 187 -33.52 -5.72 18.79
C PRO A 187 -32.89 -7.12 18.79
N GLU A 188 -33.07 -7.89 17.72
CA GLU A 188 -32.58 -9.28 17.63
C GLU A 188 -31.04 -9.39 17.77
N LEU A 189 -30.56 -10.17 18.75
CA LEU A 189 -29.14 -10.51 18.91
C LEU A 189 -28.73 -11.56 17.86
N VAL A 190 -27.61 -11.33 17.18
CA VAL A 190 -26.96 -12.34 16.32
C VAL A 190 -25.83 -12.98 17.12
N ILE A 191 -26.02 -14.23 17.53
CA ILE A 191 -25.04 -15.02 18.27
C ILE A 191 -24.17 -15.80 17.27
N GLU A 192 -22.85 -15.84 17.47
CA GLU A 192 -21.96 -16.71 16.69
C GLU A 192 -22.07 -18.16 17.17
N ASP A 193 -23.03 -18.92 16.64
CA ASP A 193 -23.15 -20.38 16.84
C ASP A 193 -22.18 -21.16 15.93
N ASN A 194 -20.91 -20.75 15.89
CA ASN A 194 -19.90 -21.39 15.03
C ASN A 194 -18.81 -22.10 15.86
N GLU A 195 -19.14 -22.55 17.07
CA GLU A 195 -18.35 -23.58 17.72
C GLU A 195 -18.79 -24.94 17.16
N PRO A 196 -17.85 -25.79 16.69
CA PRO A 196 -18.19 -27.17 16.40
C PRO A 196 -18.79 -27.76 17.68
N VAL A 197 -19.91 -28.47 17.56
CA VAL A 197 -20.47 -29.25 18.67
C VAL A 197 -19.38 -30.23 19.07
N ILE A 198 -18.63 -29.90 20.12
CA ILE A 198 -17.74 -30.84 20.77
C ILE A 198 -18.71 -31.81 21.45
N GLU A 199 -18.96 -32.95 20.79
CA GLU A 199 -19.56 -34.09 21.46
C GLU A 199 -18.60 -34.44 22.60
N VAL A 200 -18.90 -33.91 23.79
CA VAL A 200 -18.36 -34.42 25.04
C VAL A 200 -18.93 -35.83 25.15
N GLU A 201 -18.19 -36.77 24.56
CA GLU A 201 -18.41 -38.19 24.80
C GLU A 201 -18.28 -38.36 26.31
N ASP A 202 -19.39 -38.68 26.98
CA ASP A 202 -19.42 -39.05 28.40
C ASP A 202 -18.60 -40.34 28.54
N SER A 203 -17.29 -40.19 28.51
CA SER A 203 -16.37 -41.30 28.61
C SER A 203 -16.47 -41.77 30.05
N GLN A 204 -17.07 -42.95 30.25
CA GLN A 204 -17.14 -43.60 31.57
C GLN A 204 -15.76 -43.97 32.15
N TYR A 205 -14.68 -43.62 31.45
CA TYR A 205 -13.30 -43.72 31.89
C TYR A 205 -12.99 -42.63 32.92
N ASP A 206 -12.28 -42.99 33.99
CA ASP A 206 -11.78 -42.00 34.92
C ASP A 206 -10.75 -41.08 34.24
N GLU A 207 -10.51 -39.89 34.80
CA GLU A 207 -9.56 -38.93 34.25
C GLU A 207 -8.12 -39.46 34.19
N GLU A 208 -7.78 -40.50 34.98
CA GLU A 208 -6.44 -41.07 35.07
C GLU A 208 -6.16 -42.02 33.88
N ASP A 209 -7.16 -42.82 33.49
CA ASP A 209 -7.09 -43.72 32.33
C ASP A 209 -7.03 -42.96 30.99
N ARG A 210 -7.65 -41.77 30.91
CA ARG A 210 -7.59 -40.92 29.70
C ARG A 210 -6.16 -40.43 29.43
N MET A 211 -5.48 -39.96 30.48
CA MET A 211 -4.12 -39.42 30.36
C MET A 211 -3.06 -40.51 30.13
N TYR A 212 -3.38 -41.79 30.36
CA TYR A 212 -2.45 -42.89 30.05
C TYR A 212 -2.38 -43.20 28.55
N ASN A 213 -3.49 -43.04 27.83
CA ASN A 213 -3.54 -43.29 26.38
C ASN A 213 -3.06 -42.09 25.55
N GLU A 214 -3.06 -40.89 26.13
CA GLU A 214 -2.37 -39.71 25.58
C GLU A 214 -0.88 -39.79 25.90
N GLU A 215 -0.21 -40.78 25.31
CA GLU A 215 1.25 -40.86 25.27
C GLU A 215 1.78 -39.53 24.70
N TRP A 216 2.44 -38.76 25.55
CA TRP A 216 3.15 -37.56 25.13
C TRP A 216 4.13 -37.97 24.02
N PRO A 217 4.12 -37.32 22.85
CA PRO A 217 5.02 -37.68 21.77
C PRO A 217 6.45 -37.69 22.30
N ASP A 218 7.14 -38.82 22.11
CA ASP A 218 8.54 -38.95 22.51
C ASP A 218 9.33 -37.78 21.92
N ILE A 219 10.02 -37.02 22.78
CA ILE A 219 10.74 -35.80 22.41
C ILE A 219 11.71 -36.04 21.23
N ASP A 220 12.22 -37.26 21.10
CA ASP A 220 13.08 -37.68 19.98
C ASP A 220 12.34 -37.82 18.64
N GLU A 221 11.05 -38.11 18.63
CA GLU A 221 10.22 -38.15 17.42
C GLU A 221 9.87 -36.75 16.94
N TYR A 222 9.53 -35.84 17.87
CA TYR A 222 9.26 -34.42 17.57
C TYR A 222 10.48 -33.70 16.97
N VAL A 223 11.69 -34.02 17.42
CA VAL A 223 12.94 -33.46 16.88
C VAL A 223 13.27 -34.04 15.50
N LYS A 224 12.86 -35.28 15.21
CA LYS A 224 13.11 -35.94 13.92
C LYS A 224 12.10 -35.51 12.85
N SER A 225 10.85 -35.25 13.22
CA SER A 225 9.82 -34.76 12.28
C SER A 225 10.16 -33.38 11.71
N ASP A 226 10.86 -32.52 12.48
CA ASP A 226 11.29 -31.19 12.01
C ASP A 226 12.46 -31.26 11.00
N LEU A 227 13.08 -32.44 10.83
CA LEU A 227 14.23 -32.64 9.94
C LEU A 227 13.90 -33.41 8.66
N ALA A 228 12.74 -34.06 8.56
CA ALA A 228 12.44 -35.06 7.54
C ALA A 228 11.38 -34.67 6.49
N GLU A 229 10.72 -33.51 6.59
CA GLU A 229 9.76 -33.05 5.58
C GLU A 229 10.25 -31.81 4.78
N ASP A 230 10.83 -32.17 3.63
CA ASP A 230 11.26 -31.49 2.40
C ASP A 230 10.93 -30.01 2.07
N VAL A 231 11.97 -29.40 1.46
CA VAL A 231 11.93 -28.70 0.15
C VAL A 231 10.52 -28.32 -0.35
N ASN A 232 10.15 -27.04 -0.16
CA ASN A 232 8.95 -26.32 -0.66
C ASN A 232 7.78 -26.10 0.32
N LYS A 233 7.96 -25.25 1.33
CA LYS A 233 6.95 -24.25 1.76
C LYS A 233 7.61 -23.14 2.60
N ALA A 234 7.31 -21.88 2.31
CA ALA A 234 7.73 -20.75 3.14
C ALA A 234 6.65 -20.42 4.19
N ILE A 235 7.04 -20.15 5.45
CA ILE A 235 6.72 -18.96 6.24
C ILE A 235 7.35 -19.06 7.64
N THR A 236 7.78 -17.90 8.11
CA THR A 236 8.38 -17.46 9.36
C THR A 236 7.51 -17.66 10.62
N VAL A 237 8.11 -17.96 11.79
CA VAL A 237 8.40 -17.01 12.90
C VAL A 237 8.88 -17.74 14.18
N ALA A 238 10.01 -17.25 14.69
CA ALA A 238 10.57 -17.15 16.05
C ALA A 238 10.10 -18.06 17.22
N LYS A 239 11.11 -18.73 17.80
CA LYS A 239 11.19 -19.26 19.19
C LYS A 239 11.18 -18.15 20.25
N PRO A 240 10.51 -18.35 21.41
CA PRO A 240 10.89 -17.70 22.66
C PRO A 240 11.99 -18.50 23.38
N PRO A 241 12.96 -17.85 24.04
CA PRO A 241 13.95 -18.52 24.89
C PRO A 241 13.45 -18.68 26.33
N ILE A 242 13.67 -19.88 26.88
CA ILE A 242 13.53 -20.22 28.30
C ILE A 242 14.68 -19.58 29.09
N SER A 243 14.32 -18.96 30.21
CA SER A 243 15.21 -18.34 31.18
C SER A 243 15.82 -19.37 32.13
N ASN A 244 17.12 -19.21 32.43
CA ASN A 244 17.71 -19.66 33.69
C ASN A 244 17.75 -18.46 34.63
N LYS A 245 17.27 -18.67 35.86
CA LYS A 245 17.03 -17.66 36.90
C LYS A 245 18.32 -16.96 37.37
N THR A 246 18.28 -15.63 37.46
CA THR A 246 18.81 -14.82 38.57
C THR A 246 17.95 -13.56 38.72
N ASP A 247 17.30 -13.47 39.87
CA ASP A 247 16.76 -12.33 40.64
C ASP A 247 16.31 -11.00 39.99
N ASP A 248 15.16 -10.55 40.50
CA ASP A 248 14.51 -9.23 40.42
C ASP A 248 13.71 -8.87 39.14
N GLU A 249 12.49 -9.39 39.10
CA GLU A 249 11.39 -8.87 38.27
C GLU A 249 10.89 -7.50 38.78
N LYS A 250 11.08 -6.46 37.96
CA LYS A 250 10.10 -5.37 37.80
C LYS A 250 9.90 -5.12 36.30
N HIS A 251 8.69 -5.37 35.83
CA HIS A 251 8.28 -5.25 34.43
C HIS A 251 8.64 -3.88 33.82
N MET A 252 9.59 -3.87 32.88
CA MET A 252 10.13 -2.67 32.21
C MET A 252 9.37 -2.26 30.93
N ALA A 253 8.11 -2.67 30.77
CA ALA A 253 7.35 -2.36 29.54
C ALA A 253 6.68 -0.95 29.55
N ALA A 254 6.67 -0.24 30.68
CA ALA A 254 5.90 0.99 30.85
C ALA A 254 6.74 2.29 30.95
N MET A 255 8.06 2.25 30.83
CA MET A 255 8.94 3.41 31.10
C MET A 255 9.41 4.19 29.85
N GLU A 256 8.90 3.85 28.66
CA GLU A 256 9.23 4.54 27.39
C GLU A 256 8.24 5.68 27.04
N LEU A 257 7.19 5.89 27.86
CA LEU A 257 6.21 6.97 27.66
C LEU A 257 6.42 8.20 28.56
N ALA A 258 7.55 8.30 29.27
CA ALA A 258 7.86 9.48 30.07
C ALA A 258 8.51 10.57 29.20
N PRO A 259 8.01 11.81 29.16
CA PRO A 259 8.72 12.90 28.49
C PRO A 259 10.01 13.21 29.27
N SER A 260 11.17 12.87 28.71
CA SER A 260 12.46 13.20 29.33
C SER A 260 12.67 14.71 29.31
N LYS A 261 12.78 15.32 30.50
CA LYS A 261 13.19 16.72 30.68
C LYS A 261 14.69 16.87 30.43
N THR A 262 15.11 16.82 29.17
CA THR A 262 16.46 17.21 28.76
C THR A 262 16.31 18.14 27.56
N LYS A 263 16.58 19.42 27.81
CA LYS A 263 16.54 20.50 26.84
C LYS A 263 17.53 20.19 25.72
N THR A 264 17.04 19.88 24.52
CA THR A 264 17.87 19.83 23.34
C THR A 264 18.19 21.25 22.88
N SER A 265 19.48 21.50 22.84
CA SER A 265 20.17 22.66 22.31
C SER A 265 19.68 23.06 20.92
N LYS A 266 19.19 24.30 20.84
CA LYS A 266 19.29 25.26 19.74
C LYS A 266 20.06 24.74 18.50
N ILE A 267 19.33 24.30 17.48
CA ILE A 267 19.83 24.25 16.11
C ILE A 267 19.26 25.49 15.42
N THR A 268 20.12 26.50 15.29
CA THR A 268 19.93 27.65 14.41
C THR A 268 20.18 27.20 12.99
N GLU A 269 19.14 27.12 12.18
CA GLU A 269 19.28 26.92 10.74
C GLU A 269 19.13 28.28 10.04
N PHE A 270 20.19 28.62 9.33
CA PHE A 270 20.38 29.84 8.56
C PHE A 270 19.33 29.91 7.45
N ALA A 271 18.59 31.02 7.42
CA ALA A 271 17.85 31.45 6.25
C ALA A 271 18.84 32.11 5.28
N GLU A 272 19.16 31.44 4.18
CA GLU A 272 19.87 32.05 3.06
C GLU A 272 18.83 32.52 2.03
N ALA A 273 18.77 33.84 1.88
CA ALA A 273 17.86 34.53 0.99
C ALA A 273 18.33 34.38 -0.47
N ILE A 274 17.42 34.00 -1.35
CA ILE A 274 17.58 34.16 -2.80
C ILE A 274 16.79 35.43 -3.20
N PRO A 275 17.41 36.41 -3.87
CA PRO A 275 16.70 37.51 -4.50
C PRO A 275 16.25 37.11 -5.92
N GLU A 276 14.95 37.10 -6.17
CA GLU A 276 14.40 37.17 -7.54
C GLU A 276 13.85 38.59 -7.75
N GLU A 277 14.50 39.34 -8.64
CA GLU A 277 13.91 40.49 -9.32
C GLU A 277 12.82 39.99 -10.27
N ILE A 278 11.60 40.52 -10.09
CA ILE A 278 10.47 40.34 -10.99
C ILE A 278 10.27 41.68 -11.70
N GLU A 279 10.44 41.70 -13.02
CA GLU A 279 9.87 42.72 -13.91
C GLU A 279 8.41 42.35 -14.23
N ASP A 280 7.53 43.28 -13.90
CA ASP A 280 6.20 43.61 -14.43
C ASP A 280 5.35 42.56 -15.15
N SER A 281 4.13 42.33 -14.65
CA SER A 281 2.90 42.70 -15.37
C SER A 281 1.61 42.46 -14.57
N GLN A 282 0.93 43.58 -14.29
CA GLN A 282 -0.52 43.82 -14.29
C GLN A 282 -1.42 43.32 -13.14
N GLU A 283 -2.20 44.29 -12.65
CA GLU A 283 -3.17 44.30 -11.54
C GLU A 283 -4.40 43.38 -11.71
N PRO A 284 -5.09 43.04 -10.60
CA PRO A 284 -6.27 42.18 -10.59
C PRO A 284 -7.54 42.98 -10.93
N LYS A 285 -8.44 42.39 -11.72
CA LYS A 285 -9.83 42.87 -11.85
C LYS A 285 -10.83 41.73 -11.68
N GLU A 286 -11.55 41.86 -10.56
CA GLU A 286 -12.97 41.57 -10.31
C GLU A 286 -13.55 40.19 -10.64
N ASP A 287 -14.06 39.56 -9.57
CA ASP A 287 -15.05 38.48 -9.56
C ASP A 287 -16.28 38.83 -10.42
N GLY A 288 -16.28 38.37 -11.67
CA GLY A 288 -17.41 38.47 -12.59
C GLY A 288 -18.00 37.10 -12.87
N MET A 289 -19.28 36.90 -12.54
CA MET A 289 -20.07 35.73 -12.91
C MET A 289 -19.80 35.28 -14.36
N ILE A 290 -19.39 34.02 -14.52
CA ILE A 290 -19.21 33.41 -15.84
C ILE A 290 -20.59 33.20 -16.47
N ARG A 291 -20.95 34.03 -17.46
CA ARG A 291 -22.15 33.84 -18.28
C ARG A 291 -21.88 32.79 -19.35
N ILE A 292 -22.33 31.56 -19.10
CA ILE A 292 -22.28 30.47 -20.08
C ILE A 292 -23.35 30.75 -21.16
N LYS A 293 -22.93 30.96 -22.42
CA LYS A 293 -23.84 31.10 -23.56
C LYS A 293 -23.86 29.78 -24.33
N ILE A 294 -24.97 29.05 -24.22
CA ILE A 294 -25.22 27.83 -25.01
C ILE A 294 -25.48 28.28 -26.45
N LEU A 295 -24.61 27.92 -27.39
CA LEU A 295 -24.70 28.36 -28.78
C LEU A 295 -25.53 27.42 -29.67
N GLN A 296 -25.71 26.16 -29.27
CA GLN A 296 -26.52 25.20 -30.03
C GLN A 296 -26.86 24.01 -29.13
N SER A 297 -28.15 23.77 -28.88
CA SER A 297 -28.64 22.53 -28.27
C SER A 297 -29.16 21.62 -29.37
N LEU A 298 -28.47 20.51 -29.64
CA LEU A 298 -28.98 19.48 -30.53
C LEU A 298 -29.79 18.49 -29.68
N PRO A 299 -31.06 18.20 -30.02
CA PRO A 299 -31.78 17.09 -29.42
C PRO A 299 -31.29 15.79 -30.06
N ASP A 300 -30.21 15.21 -29.53
CA ASP A 300 -29.80 13.87 -29.94
C ASP A 300 -30.82 12.85 -29.41
N ALA A 301 -31.56 12.22 -30.32
CA ALA A 301 -32.48 11.14 -30.00
C ALA A 301 -31.69 9.95 -29.46
N VAL A 302 -32.04 9.48 -28.26
CA VAL A 302 -31.42 8.27 -27.69
C VAL A 302 -32.04 7.06 -28.36
N MET A 303 -31.28 6.41 -29.23
CA MET A 303 -31.66 5.13 -29.84
C MET A 303 -31.60 4.02 -28.78
N LEU A 304 -32.75 3.51 -28.34
CA LEU A 304 -32.79 2.18 -27.74
C LEU A 304 -32.77 1.14 -28.87
N GLY A 305 -32.04 0.05 -28.67
CA GLY A 305 -31.66 -0.96 -29.68
C GLY A 305 -32.78 -1.74 -30.39
N ASP A 306 -34.00 -1.20 -30.46
CA ASP A 306 -35.15 -1.71 -31.21
C ASP A 306 -35.70 -0.70 -32.23
N GLY A 307 -34.91 0.33 -32.60
CA GLY A 307 -35.20 1.22 -33.73
C GLY A 307 -36.36 2.20 -33.52
N VAL A 308 -36.79 2.43 -32.28
CA VAL A 308 -37.80 3.45 -31.96
C VAL A 308 -37.11 4.68 -31.37
N GLU A 309 -37.22 5.80 -32.08
CA GLU A 309 -36.71 7.10 -31.67
C GLU A 309 -37.64 7.74 -30.63
N LEU A 310 -37.13 8.02 -29.43
CA LEU A 310 -37.85 8.78 -28.41
C LEU A 310 -37.37 10.23 -28.40
N ILE A 311 -38.27 11.13 -28.78
CA ILE A 311 -38.09 12.57 -28.64
C ILE A 311 -38.69 12.96 -27.29
N LEU A 312 -37.86 13.47 -26.38
CA LEU A 312 -38.34 14.09 -25.14
C LEU A 312 -38.93 15.46 -25.50
N GLU A 313 -40.22 15.51 -25.77
CA GLU A 313 -40.97 16.76 -25.71
C GLU A 313 -40.97 17.26 -24.26
N GLN A 314 -40.74 18.56 -24.12
CA GLN A 314 -40.55 19.27 -22.86
C GLN A 314 -41.86 19.49 -22.10
#